data_AF-A0A0R3IPR7-F1
#
_entry.id   AF-A0A0R3IPR7-F1
#
_cell.length_a   1.000
_cell.length_b   1.000
_cell.length_c   1.000
_cell.angle_alpha   90.00
_cell.angle_beta   90.00
_cell.angle_gamma   90.00
#
_symmetry.space_group_name_H-M   'P 1'
#
loop_
_entity.id
_entity.type
_entity.pdbx_description
1 polymer ?
#
loop_
_entity_poly.entity_id
_entity_poly.type
_entity_poly.pdbx_seq_one_letter_code
_entity_poly.pdbx_strand_id
1 'polypeptide(L)'
;MLAAAALVAAPLALAPVVAAPAASADVCASAGGRHFSAAGCTNIAGDVAVSTAIAAQHVPYVPGEIPCYTVEDVPYFTPPGQPC
;
A
#
# COMPACT_ATOMS: atom_id res chain seq x y z
N MET A 1 -26.53 29.67 -13.18
CA MET A 1 -26.53 28.31 -12.61
C MET A 1 -25.15 27.64 -12.64
N LEU A 2 -24.35 27.76 -13.72
CA LEU A 2 -22.97 27.21 -13.73
C LEU A 2 -22.04 27.81 -12.65
N ALA A 3 -22.09 29.13 -12.45
CA ALA A 3 -21.22 29.80 -11.48
C ALA A 3 -21.48 29.35 -10.03
N ALA A 4 -22.75 29.16 -9.66
CA ALA A 4 -23.13 28.65 -8.34
C ALA A 4 -22.70 27.19 -8.12
N ALA A 5 -22.74 26.35 -9.16
CA ALA A 5 -22.24 24.98 -9.08
C ALA A 5 -20.72 24.92 -8.88
N ALA A 6 -19.96 25.85 -9.50
CA ALA A 6 -18.51 25.93 -9.34
C ALA A 6 -18.09 26.32 -7.92
N LEU A 7 -18.82 27.25 -7.28
CA LEU A 7 -18.57 27.70 -5.90
C LEU A 7 -18.80 26.60 -4.85
N VAL A 8 -19.74 25.68 -5.10
CA VAL A 8 -20.05 24.57 -4.19
C VAL A 8 -19.12 23.36 -4.40
N ALA A 9 -18.56 23.18 -5.60
CA ALA A 9 -17.67 22.07 -5.92
C ALA A 9 -16.20 22.32 -5.53
N ALA A 10 -15.76 23.59 -5.47
CA ALA A 10 -14.37 23.96 -5.16
C ALA A 10 -13.83 23.44 -3.81
N PRO A 11 -14.59 23.42 -2.69
CA PRO A 11 -14.07 22.96 -1.40
C PRO A 11 -13.81 21.45 -1.35
N LEU A 12 -14.59 20.66 -2.11
CA LEU A 12 -14.45 19.19 -2.17
C LEU A 12 -13.18 18.76 -2.93
N ALA A 13 -12.66 19.61 -3.82
CA ALA A 13 -11.44 19.34 -4.59
C ALA A 13 -10.14 19.56 -3.80
N LEU A 14 -10.19 20.34 -2.71
CA LEU A 14 -9.02 20.74 -1.92
C LEU A 14 -8.87 19.98 -0.59
N ALA A 15 -9.92 19.26 -0.18
CA ALA A 15 -9.92 18.43 1.01
C ALA A 15 -8.76 17.40 1.11
N PRO A 16 -8.26 16.76 0.02
CA PRO A 16 -7.22 15.74 0.19
C PRO A 16 -5.82 16.32 0.39
N VAL A 17 -5.61 17.62 0.14
CA VAL A 17 -4.28 18.26 0.22
C VAL A 17 -3.83 18.43 1.68
N VAL A 18 -4.76 18.52 2.63
CA VAL A 18 -4.45 18.80 4.05
C VAL A 18 -3.99 17.54 4.81
N ALA A 19 -4.14 16.35 4.23
CA ALA A 19 -3.83 15.07 4.87
C ALA A 19 -2.77 14.25 4.13
N ALA A 20 -1.87 14.87 3.37
CA ALA A 20 -0.75 14.15 2.74
C ALA A 20 0.37 13.93 3.78
N PRO A 21 0.68 12.68 4.19
CA PRO A 21 1.90 12.40 4.92
C PRO A 21 3.08 12.78 4.02
N ALA A 22 3.99 13.60 4.52
CA ALA A 22 5.19 13.97 3.79
C ALA A 22 6.03 12.70 3.49
N ALA A 23 6.40 12.53 2.21
CA ALA A 23 7.19 11.44 1.62
C ALA A 23 6.46 10.10 1.37
N SER A 24 5.40 10.13 0.56
CA SER A 24 4.75 8.93 0.01
C SER A 24 4.91 8.89 -1.52
N ALA A 25 5.49 7.80 -2.04
CA ALA A 25 5.56 7.53 -3.49
C ALA A 25 4.23 6.91 -3.93
N ASP A 26 3.18 7.72 -3.95
CA ASP A 26 1.85 7.23 -4.29
C ASP A 26 1.67 7.18 -5.81
N VAL A 27 1.21 6.03 -6.32
CA VAL A 27 0.80 5.86 -7.71
C VAL A 27 -0.71 5.77 -7.75
N CYS A 28 -1.32 6.78 -8.35
CA CYS A 28 -2.76 6.86 -8.53
C CYS A 28 -3.18 6.39 -9.92
N ALA A 29 -4.27 5.62 -9.99
CA ALA A 29 -4.86 5.16 -11.23
C ALA A 29 -6.38 5.23 -11.15
N SER A 30 -7.00 5.40 -12.31
CA SER A 30 -8.46 5.37 -12.44
C SER A 30 -8.87 4.76 -13.77
N ALA A 31 -9.97 4.03 -13.77
CA ALA A 31 -10.62 3.51 -14.96
C ALA A 31 -12.11 3.85 -14.91
N GLY A 32 -12.64 4.42 -15.99
CA GLY A 32 -14.03 4.85 -16.00
C GLY A 32 -14.64 4.99 -17.38
N GLY A 33 -15.98 5.06 -17.39
CA GLY A 33 -16.83 5.25 -18.54
C GLY A 33 -18.24 5.66 -18.10
N ARG A 34 -19.18 5.65 -19.05
CA ARG A 34 -20.54 6.18 -18.85
C ARG A 34 -21.41 5.41 -17.83
N HIS A 35 -21.01 4.22 -17.40
CA HIS A 35 -21.76 3.40 -16.46
C HIS A 35 -21.00 3.03 -15.18
N PHE A 36 -19.69 3.25 -15.13
CA PHE A 36 -18.86 2.94 -13.96
C PHE A 36 -17.59 3.76 -13.96
N SER A 37 -17.11 4.14 -12.79
CA SER A 37 -15.80 4.73 -12.61
C SER A 37 -15.20 4.26 -11.29
N ALA A 38 -13.96 3.80 -11.32
CA ALA A 38 -13.16 3.47 -10.15
C ALA A 38 -11.85 4.25 -10.19
N ALA A 39 -11.42 4.71 -9.04
CA ALA A 39 -10.14 5.37 -8.85
C ALA A 39 -9.55 4.97 -7.51
N GLY A 40 -8.23 5.02 -7.41
CA GLY A 40 -7.51 4.74 -6.17
C GLY A 40 -6.05 5.12 -6.30
N CYS A 41 -5.38 5.20 -5.16
CA CYS A 41 -3.95 5.39 -5.07
C CYS A 41 -3.37 4.26 -4.22
N THR A 42 -2.18 3.80 -4.58
CA THR A 42 -1.39 2.91 -3.72
C THR A 42 -0.08 3.57 -3.36
N ASN A 43 0.47 3.24 -2.20
CA ASN A 43 1.76 3.70 -1.75
C ASN A 43 2.84 2.66 -2.11
N ILE A 44 3.74 2.99 -3.03
CA ILE A 44 4.74 2.03 -3.51
C ILE A 44 5.70 1.59 -2.40
N ALA A 45 6.05 2.47 -1.46
CA ALA A 45 6.92 2.10 -0.36
C ALA A 45 6.27 1.05 0.56
N GLY A 46 4.97 1.23 0.85
CA GLY A 46 4.16 0.26 1.59
C GLY A 46 4.00 -1.07 0.85
N ASP A 47 3.73 -1.04 -0.46
CA ASP A 47 3.60 -2.25 -1.27
C ASP A 47 4.90 -3.06 -1.32
N VAL A 48 6.05 -2.38 -1.42
CA VAL A 48 7.37 -3.03 -1.34
C VAL A 48 7.61 -3.61 0.06
N ALA A 49 7.24 -2.90 1.13
CA ALA A 49 7.36 -3.41 2.49
C ALA A 49 6.50 -4.67 2.71
N VAL A 50 5.26 -4.69 2.21
CA VAL A 50 4.39 -5.87 2.27
C VAL A 50 4.96 -7.01 1.40
N SER A 51 5.41 -6.71 0.18
CA SER A 51 6.00 -7.70 -0.72
C SER A 51 7.26 -8.34 -0.13
N THR A 52 8.14 -7.53 0.48
CA THR A 52 9.35 -8.03 1.15
C THR A 52 9.01 -8.88 2.37
N ALA A 53 7.97 -8.53 3.14
CA ALA A 53 7.46 -9.36 4.22
C ALA A 53 6.92 -10.72 3.72
N ILE A 54 6.19 -10.74 2.60
CA ILE A 54 5.70 -12.00 1.98
C ILE A 54 6.87 -12.82 1.43
N ALA A 55 7.88 -12.19 0.84
CA ALA A 55 9.07 -12.87 0.35
C ALA A 55 9.84 -13.52 1.51
N ALA A 56 9.96 -12.84 2.65
CA ALA A 56 10.59 -13.39 3.86
C ALA A 56 9.85 -14.63 4.43
N GLN A 57 8.58 -14.82 4.12
CA GLN A 57 7.88 -16.07 4.48
C GLN A 57 8.41 -17.28 3.71
N HIS A 58 8.97 -17.10 2.52
CA HIS A 58 9.27 -18.20 1.60
C HIS A 58 10.76 -18.31 1.22
N VAL A 59 11.53 -17.23 1.39
CA VAL A 59 12.91 -17.12 0.92
C VAL A 59 13.84 -16.97 2.12
N PRO A 60 14.77 -17.94 2.34
CA PRO A 60 15.80 -17.83 3.35
C PRO A 60 16.66 -16.58 3.19
N TYR A 61 17.06 -15.95 4.31
CA TYR A 61 17.99 -14.83 4.27
C TYR A 61 19.41 -15.32 3.93
N VAL A 62 19.75 -16.52 4.40
CA VAL A 62 20.96 -17.24 4.03
C VAL A 62 20.63 -18.62 3.44
N PRO A 63 21.37 -19.09 2.42
CA PRO A 63 21.13 -20.43 1.87
C PRO A 63 21.26 -21.51 2.95
N GLY A 64 20.22 -22.36 3.08
CA GLY A 64 20.19 -23.45 4.05
C GLY A 64 19.71 -23.08 5.45
N GLU A 65 19.17 -21.87 5.63
CA GLU A 65 18.50 -21.47 6.88
C GLU A 65 17.34 -22.40 7.23
N ILE A 66 17.17 -22.68 8.52
CA ILE A 66 16.03 -23.45 9.05
C ILE A 66 14.90 -22.46 9.36
N PRO A 67 13.68 -22.66 8.82
CA PRO A 67 12.56 -21.76 9.09
C PRO A 67 12.08 -21.83 10.54
N CYS A 68 11.61 -20.69 11.06
CA CYS A 68 10.73 -20.64 12.22
C CYS A 68 9.32 -21.10 11.81
N TYR A 69 8.46 -21.39 12.79
CA TYR A 69 7.07 -21.79 12.56
C TYR A 69 6.11 -20.89 13.33
N THR A 70 5.03 -20.45 12.67
CA THR A 70 3.95 -19.75 13.36
C THR A 70 3.12 -20.72 14.21
N VAL A 71 2.17 -20.20 14.98
CA VAL A 71 1.24 -21.04 15.75
C VAL A 71 0.31 -21.86 14.85
N GLU A 72 0.13 -21.44 13.60
CA GLU A 72 -0.56 -22.17 12.53
C GLU A 72 0.36 -23.14 11.77
N ASP A 73 1.58 -23.38 12.26
CA ASP A 73 2.60 -24.27 11.66
C ASP A 73 3.06 -23.83 10.25
N VAL A 74 2.95 -22.53 9.95
CA VAL A 74 3.42 -21.96 8.68
C VAL A 74 4.92 -21.62 8.80
N PRO A 75 5.79 -22.12 7.90
CA PRO A 75 7.21 -21.80 7.93
C PRO A 75 7.43 -20.33 7.53
N TYR A 76 8.35 -19.64 8.22
CA TYR A 76 8.77 -18.28 7.89
C TYR A 76 10.24 -18.05 8.25
N PHE A 77 10.91 -17.11 7.56
CA PHE A 77 12.30 -16.73 7.85
C PHE A 77 12.36 -15.35 8.51
N THR A 78 13.18 -15.25 9.55
CA THR A 78 13.44 -13.99 10.25
C THR A 78 14.80 -13.44 9.84
N PRO A 79 14.98 -12.11 9.86
CA PRO A 79 16.30 -11.53 9.71
C PRO A 79 17.27 -12.04 10.78
N PRO A 80 18.58 -12.17 10.47
CA PRO A 80 19.58 -12.64 11.43
C PRO A 80 19.56 -11.86 12.75
N GLY A 81 19.49 -12.58 13.87
CA GLY A 81 19.47 -12.00 15.22
C GLY A 81 18.10 -11.61 15.75
N GLN A 82 17.02 -11.81 14.98
CA GLN A 82 15.65 -11.73 15.50
C GLN A 82 15.19 -13.10 16.03
N PRO A 83 14.39 -13.12 17.11
CA PRO A 83 13.86 -14.36 17.66
C PRO A 83 12.82 -15.00 16.74
N CYS A 84 12.68 -16.33 16.86
CA CYS A 84 11.39 -17.00 16.69
C CYS A 84 10.59 -16.80 18.01
#